data_AF-A0AAJ3CW44-F1
#
_entry.id   AF-A0AAJ3CW44-F1
#
_cell.length_a   1.000
_cell.length_b   1.000
_cell.length_c   1.000
_cell.angle_alpha   90.00
_cell.angle_beta   90.00
_cell.angle_gamma   90.00
#
_symmetry.space_group_name_H-M   'P 1'
#
loop_
_entity.id
_entity.type
_entity.pdbx_description
1 polymer ?
#
loop_
_entity_poly.entity_id
_entity_poly.type
_entity_poly.pdbx_seq_one_letter_code
_entity_poly.pdbx_strand_id
1 'polypeptide(L)'
;MQYIFSKVNENFPKQKVYRSQRTLKKMHLDGYAVSLASIVIPVKLFSLDQNQTDKCLDVIYEHDVGCFICSSDDGFTILHEFDSLYDDNSTEEYIKTFTNKLMCELSNIEMEFATVETINITYGDAYYGEW
;
A
#
# COMPACT_ATOMS: atom_id res chain seq x y z
N MET A 1 -5.56 -16.89 3.77
CA MET A 1 -5.20 -15.48 4.06
C MET A 1 -6.47 -14.63 3.98
N GLN A 2 -6.77 -13.92 5.06
CA GLN A 2 -7.87 -12.96 5.20
C GLN A 2 -7.30 -11.55 5.15
N TYR A 3 -8.03 -10.63 4.49
CA TYR A 3 -7.65 -9.23 4.39
C TYR A 3 -8.67 -8.39 5.17
N ILE A 4 -8.18 -7.52 6.06
CA ILE A 4 -9.00 -6.59 6.83
C ILE A 4 -8.76 -5.19 6.29
N PHE A 5 -9.76 -4.63 5.63
CA PHE A 5 -9.69 -3.31 5.01
C PHE A 5 -10.27 -2.23 5.93
N SER A 6 -9.58 -1.09 5.97
CA SER A 6 -10.03 0.13 6.64
C SER A 6 -9.77 1.32 5.74
N LYS A 7 -10.83 2.00 5.28
CA LYS A 7 -10.69 3.23 4.50
C LYS A 7 -10.53 4.43 5.42
N VAL A 8 -9.55 5.29 5.12
CA VAL A 8 -9.37 6.56 5.83
C VAL A 8 -10.56 7.47 5.52
N ASN A 9 -11.12 8.09 6.55
CA ASN A 9 -12.24 9.02 6.36
C ASN A 9 -11.75 10.33 5.74
N GLU A 10 -12.06 10.54 4.47
CA GLU A 10 -11.66 11.70 3.70
C GLU A 10 -12.68 12.84 3.87
N ASN A 11 -12.40 13.81 4.73
CA ASN A 11 -13.27 14.98 4.92
C ASN A 11 -13.10 16.08 3.85
N PHE A 12 -12.48 15.78 2.71
CA PHE A 12 -12.19 16.79 1.70
C PHE A 12 -13.40 17.02 0.78
N PRO A 13 -13.77 18.28 0.48
CA PRO A 13 -14.85 18.56 -0.47
C PRO A 13 -14.43 18.16 -1.90
N LYS A 14 -14.79 16.94 -2.29
CA LYS A 14 -14.52 16.36 -3.61
C LYS A 14 -15.33 17.02 -4.75
N GLN A 15 -16.38 17.80 -4.44
CA GLN A 15 -17.32 18.28 -5.47
C GLN A 15 -17.45 19.81 -5.54
N LYS A 16 -17.56 20.31 -6.78
CA LYS A 16 -18.00 21.67 -7.19
C LYS A 16 -17.06 22.85 -6.89
N VAL A 17 -15.75 22.70 -7.11
CA VAL A 17 -14.85 23.86 -7.25
C VAL A 17 -14.11 23.74 -8.57
N TYR A 18 -14.30 24.71 -9.48
CA TYR A 18 -13.50 24.79 -10.69
C TYR A 18 -12.06 25.17 -10.30
N ARG A 19 -11.14 24.20 -10.39
CA ARG A 19 -9.74 24.35 -9.99
C ARG A 19 -8.85 24.44 -11.24
N SER A 20 -7.78 25.21 -11.16
CA SER A 20 -6.78 25.26 -12.23
C SER A 20 -6.04 23.92 -12.36
N GLN A 21 -5.49 23.60 -13.54
CA GLN A 21 -4.68 22.39 -13.74
C GLN A 21 -3.50 22.29 -12.75
N ARG A 22 -2.85 23.43 -12.44
CA ARG A 22 -1.80 23.49 -11.41
C ARG A 22 -2.32 23.09 -10.03
N THR A 23 -3.52 23.54 -9.68
CA THR A 23 -4.17 23.22 -8.40
C THR A 23 -4.56 21.74 -8.34
N LEU A 24 -5.15 21.20 -9.42
CA LEU A 24 -5.50 19.78 -9.52
C LEU A 24 -4.27 18.89 -9.35
N LYS A 25 -3.16 19.24 -10.01
CA LYS A 25 -1.89 18.51 -9.87
C LYS A 25 -1.27 18.64 -8.48
N LYS A 26 -1.25 19.84 -7.88
CA LYS A 26 -0.71 20.04 -6.51
C LYS A 26 -1.49 19.20 -5.49
N MET A 27 -2.80 19.14 -5.66
CA MET A 27 -3.73 18.50 -4.73
C MET A 27 -3.99 17.02 -5.04
N HIS A 28 -3.43 16.47 -6.12
CA HIS A 28 -3.68 15.10 -6.60
C HIS A 28 -5.20 14.83 -6.75
N LEU A 29 -5.86 15.65 -7.57
CA LEU A 29 -7.29 15.55 -7.85
C LEU A 29 -7.55 15.19 -9.31
N ASP A 30 -8.72 14.63 -9.57
CA ASP A 30 -9.19 14.22 -10.90
C ASP A 30 -8.17 13.30 -11.61
N GLY A 31 -7.66 13.69 -12.78
CA GLY A 31 -6.68 12.90 -13.54
C GLY A 31 -5.27 12.85 -12.92
N TYR A 32 -5.05 13.49 -11.77
CA TYR A 32 -3.83 13.41 -10.98
C TYR A 32 -4.05 12.71 -9.63
N ALA A 33 -5.22 12.11 -9.42
CA ALA A 33 -5.54 11.43 -8.17
C ALA A 33 -4.72 10.14 -8.04
N VAL A 34 -4.05 10.02 -6.89
CA VAL A 34 -3.33 8.82 -6.48
C VAL A 34 -3.86 8.39 -5.13
N SER A 35 -3.84 7.10 -4.87
CA SER A 35 -4.26 6.49 -3.62
C SER A 35 -3.06 5.82 -2.97
N LEU A 36 -3.08 5.76 -1.64
CA LEU A 36 -2.05 5.11 -0.84
C LEU A 36 -2.68 3.96 -0.07
N ALA A 37 -1.98 2.82 -0.06
CA ALA A 37 -2.29 1.68 0.79
C ALA A 37 -1.15 1.46 1.78
N SER A 38 -1.49 1.34 3.06
CA SER A 38 -0.64 0.89 4.14
C SER A 38 -0.95 -0.57 4.41
N ILE A 39 -0.07 -1.47 3.97
CA ILE A 39 -0.23 -2.92 4.06
C ILE A 39 0.66 -3.44 5.20
N VAL A 40 0.05 -3.87 6.29
CA VAL A 40 0.76 -4.37 7.47
C VAL A 40 0.87 -5.89 7.41
N ILE A 41 2.09 -6.39 7.25
CA ILE A 41 2.42 -7.81 7.17
C ILE A 41 3.06 -8.24 8.50
N PRO A 42 2.46 -9.20 9.22
CA PRO A 42 2.90 -9.59 10.57
C PRO A 42 4.11 -10.54 10.56
N VAL A 43 5.17 -10.15 9.85
CA VAL A 43 6.45 -10.87 9.78
C VAL A 43 7.55 -9.89 10.17
N LYS A 44 8.52 -10.33 10.98
CA LYS A 44 9.63 -9.46 11.39
C LYS A 44 10.75 -9.48 10.34
N LEU A 45 10.52 -8.84 9.19
CA LEU A 45 11.43 -8.81 8.04
C LEU A 45 12.89 -8.48 8.41
N PHE A 46 13.09 -7.49 9.27
CA PHE A 46 14.43 -7.03 9.70
C PHE A 46 15.03 -7.85 10.85
N SER A 47 14.33 -8.87 11.33
CA SER A 47 14.84 -9.87 12.28
C SER A 47 15.27 -11.17 11.61
N LEU A 48 15.06 -11.31 10.29
CA LEU A 48 15.55 -12.44 9.51
C LEU A 48 17.07 -12.36 9.32
N ASP A 49 17.67 -13.42 8.77
CA ASP A 49 19.06 -13.37 8.32
C ASP A 49 19.23 -12.30 7.23
N GLN A 50 20.35 -11.58 7.25
CA GLN A 50 20.61 -10.46 6.32
C GLN A 50 20.41 -10.87 4.85
N ASN A 51 20.85 -12.08 4.46
CA ASN A 51 20.71 -12.55 3.08
C ASN A 51 19.24 -12.75 2.69
N GLN A 52 18.41 -13.23 3.61
CA GLN A 52 16.97 -13.37 3.40
C GLN A 52 16.29 -12.01 3.37
N THR A 53 16.62 -11.12 4.31
CA THR A 53 16.12 -9.74 4.34
C THR A 53 16.41 -9.02 3.02
N ASP A 54 17.64 -9.06 2.53
CA ASP A 54 18.04 -8.40 1.28
C ASP A 54 17.24 -8.94 0.08
N LYS A 55 17.10 -10.27 -0.05
CA LYS A 55 16.29 -10.88 -1.11
C LYS A 55 14.81 -10.51 -1.04
N CYS A 56 14.24 -10.46 0.16
CA CYS A 56 12.86 -10.05 0.35
C CYS A 56 12.67 -8.58 -0.03
N LEU A 57 13.61 -7.70 0.33
CA LEU A 57 13.59 -6.30 -0.06
C LEU A 57 13.72 -6.13 -1.58
N ASP A 58 14.61 -6.88 -2.23
CA ASP A 58 14.76 -6.87 -3.68
C ASP A 58 13.42 -7.19 -4.38
N VAL A 59 12.73 -8.25 -3.94
CA VAL A 59 11.40 -8.61 -4.47
C VAL A 59 10.38 -7.49 -4.23
N ILE A 60 10.34 -6.90 -3.03
CA ILE A 60 9.39 -5.81 -2.74
C ILE A 60 9.63 -4.61 -3.68
N TYR A 61 10.88 -4.20 -3.88
CA TYR A 61 11.22 -3.09 -4.75
C TYR A 61 11.04 -3.39 -6.24
N GLU A 62 11.11 -4.66 -6.66
CA GLU A 62 10.76 -5.08 -8.02
C GLU A 62 9.25 -4.97 -8.31
N HIS A 63 8.40 -5.17 -7.30
CA HIS A 63 6.94 -5.01 -7.43
C HIS A 63 6.51 -3.55 -7.41
N ASP A 64 7.18 -2.72 -6.60
CA ASP A 64 6.92 -1.29 -6.53
C ASP A 64 8.18 -0.51 -6.15
N VAL A 65 8.76 0.19 -7.13
CA VAL A 65 9.95 1.04 -6.95
C VAL A 65 9.65 2.27 -6.08
N GLY A 66 8.37 2.70 -6.02
CA GLY A 66 7.92 3.83 -5.22
C GLY A 66 7.54 3.46 -3.79
N CYS A 67 7.56 2.18 -3.42
CA CYS A 67 7.10 1.78 -2.10
C CYS A 67 8.05 2.22 -0.99
N PHE A 68 7.48 2.50 0.17
CA PHE A 68 8.25 2.75 1.39
C PHE A 68 7.99 1.64 2.40
N ILE A 69 9.07 1.09 2.95
CA ILE A 69 9.03 -0.04 3.89
C ILE A 69 9.44 0.45 5.28
N CYS A 70 8.60 0.22 6.28
CA CYS A 70 8.94 0.51 7.67
C CYS A 70 8.71 -0.70 8.59
N SER A 71 9.59 -0.83 9.58
CA SER A 71 9.49 -1.87 10.61
C SER A 71 8.68 -1.37 11.80
N SER A 72 7.97 -2.28 12.45
CA SER A 72 7.22 -2.06 13.69
C SER A 72 7.30 -3.31 14.57
N ASP A 73 6.76 -3.23 15.80
CA ASP A 73 6.70 -4.39 16.69
C ASP A 73 5.75 -5.48 16.16
N ASP A 74 4.73 -5.07 15.40
CA ASP A 74 3.68 -5.92 14.83
C ASP A 74 4.07 -6.56 13.48
N GLY A 75 5.30 -6.32 13.00
CA GLY A 75 5.79 -6.77 11.69
C GLY A 75 6.33 -5.60 10.87
N PHE A 76 6.14 -5.62 9.56
CA PHE A 76 6.53 -4.51 8.69
C PHE A 76 5.34 -3.98 7.90
N THR A 77 5.44 -2.73 7.48
CA THR A 77 4.43 -2.06 6.66
C THR A 77 5.03 -1.69 5.32
N ILE A 78 4.27 -1.93 4.26
CA ILE A 78 4.53 -1.44 2.92
C ILE A 78 3.55 -0.29 2.66
N LEU A 79 4.07 0.90 2.40
CA LEU A 79 3.32 2.01 1.85
C LEU A 79 3.42 1.94 0.33
N HIS A 80 2.30 1.63 -0.30
CA HIS A 80 2.18 1.43 -1.74
C HIS A 80 1.32 2.55 -2.35
N GLU A 81 1.87 3.27 -3.33
CA GLU A 81 1.16 4.28 -4.10
C GLU A 81 0.66 3.69 -5.41
N PHE A 82 -0.59 3.98 -5.77
CA PHE A 82 -1.20 3.51 -7.01
C PHE A 82 -2.19 4.54 -7.56
N ASP A 83 -2.50 4.44 -8.84
CA ASP A 83 -3.50 5.30 -9.47
C ASP A 83 -4.87 5.13 -8.80
N SER A 84 -5.53 6.25 -8.46
CA SER A 84 -6.85 6.17 -7.83
C SER A 84 -7.86 5.46 -8.73
N LEU A 85 -8.55 4.47 -8.15
CA LEU A 85 -9.60 3.72 -8.82
C LEU A 85 -10.98 4.32 -8.53
N TYR A 86 -11.95 4.00 -9.38
CA TYR A 86 -13.27 4.66 -9.36
C TYR A 86 -14.13 4.32 -8.14
N ASP A 87 -13.90 3.17 -7.51
CA ASP A 87 -14.70 2.66 -6.40
C ASP A 87 -13.89 1.80 -5.42
N ASP A 88 -14.45 1.63 -4.22
CA ASP A 88 -13.80 0.92 -3.12
C ASP A 88 -13.61 -0.58 -3.42
N ASN A 89 -14.55 -1.23 -4.13
CA ASN A 89 -14.41 -2.66 -4.43
C ASN A 89 -13.24 -2.90 -5.40
N SER A 90 -13.15 -2.07 -6.45
CA SER A 90 -12.03 -2.12 -7.39
C SER A 90 -10.68 -1.85 -6.70
N THR A 91 -10.67 -0.91 -5.75
CA THR A 91 -9.49 -0.57 -4.93
C THR A 91 -9.06 -1.75 -4.06
N GLU A 92 -9.98 -2.33 -3.31
CA GLU A 92 -9.67 -3.47 -2.44
C GLU A 92 -9.23 -4.70 -3.23
N GLU A 93 -9.85 -4.97 -4.39
CA GLU A 93 -9.46 -6.09 -5.25
C GLU A 93 -8.06 -5.92 -5.85
N TYR A 94 -7.72 -4.69 -6.25
CA TYR A 94 -6.37 -4.34 -6.69
C TYR A 94 -5.34 -4.61 -5.59
N ILE A 95 -5.57 -4.08 -4.37
CA ILE A 95 -4.63 -4.26 -3.26
C ILE A 95 -4.53 -5.73 -2.85
N LYS A 96 -5.63 -6.49 -2.85
CA LYS A 96 -5.62 -7.95 -2.63
C LYS A 96 -4.74 -8.66 -3.64
N THR A 97 -4.91 -8.34 -4.92
CA THR A 97 -4.16 -8.98 -6.01
C THR A 97 -2.67 -8.69 -5.89
N PHE A 98 -2.32 -7.42 -5.68
CA PHE A 98 -0.94 -6.99 -5.43
C PHE A 98 -0.34 -7.72 -4.23
N THR A 99 -1.00 -7.65 -3.08
CA THR A 99 -0.50 -8.23 -1.82
C THR A 99 -0.37 -9.74 -1.93
N ASN A 100 -1.35 -10.43 -2.51
CA ASN A 100 -1.31 -11.88 -2.66
C ASN A 100 -0.14 -12.32 -3.55
N LYS A 101 0.09 -11.61 -4.66
CA LYS A 101 1.22 -11.90 -5.55
C LYS A 101 2.55 -11.71 -4.82
N LEU A 102 2.69 -10.60 -4.11
CA LEU A 102 3.89 -10.32 -3.31
C LEU A 102 4.13 -11.39 -2.24
N MET A 103 3.11 -11.75 -1.47
CA MET A 103 3.21 -12.76 -0.41
C MET A 103 3.61 -14.14 -0.94
N CYS A 104 3.07 -14.54 -2.11
CA CYS A 104 3.48 -15.76 -2.78
C CYS A 104 4.98 -15.74 -3.14
N GLU A 105 5.50 -14.65 -3.67
CA GLU A 105 6.91 -14.53 -4.04
C GLU A 105 7.82 -14.49 -2.82
N LEU A 106 7.44 -13.74 -1.78
CA LEU A 106 8.17 -13.71 -0.50
C LEU A 106 8.19 -15.09 0.18
N SER A 107 7.11 -15.88 0.05
CA SER A 107 7.04 -17.22 0.61
C SER A 107 8.05 -18.22 0.01
N ASN A 108 8.56 -17.94 -1.19
CA ASN A 108 9.61 -18.76 -1.81
C ASN A 108 11.00 -18.48 -1.19
N ILE A 109 11.16 -17.36 -0.49
CA ILE A 109 12.40 -16.95 0.17
C ILE A 109 12.36 -17.31 1.66
N GLU A 110 11.27 -16.98 2.33
CA GLU A 110 11.05 -17.25 3.75
C GLU A 110 9.64 -17.81 3.98
N MET A 111 9.56 -18.99 4.60
CA MET A 111 8.28 -19.71 4.75
C MET A 111 7.33 -19.03 5.73
N GLU A 112 7.81 -18.19 6.65
CA GLU A 112 6.97 -17.44 7.58
C GLU A 112 5.86 -16.66 6.84
N PHE A 113 6.16 -16.12 5.66
CA PHE A 113 5.19 -15.43 4.80
C PHE A 113 4.02 -16.34 4.36
N ALA A 114 4.24 -17.65 4.17
CA ALA A 114 3.17 -18.59 3.81
C ALA A 114 2.18 -18.85 4.96
N THR A 115 2.62 -18.61 6.20
CA THR A 115 1.83 -18.86 7.41
C THR A 115 0.99 -17.66 7.84
N VAL A 116 1.12 -16.52 7.16
CA VAL A 116 0.35 -15.31 7.45
C VAL A 116 -1.13 -15.54 7.18
N GLU A 117 -1.93 -15.56 8.25
CA GLU A 117 -3.37 -15.75 8.15
C GLU A 117 -4.12 -14.46 7.87
N THR A 118 -3.66 -13.33 8.42
CA THR A 118 -4.35 -12.03 8.36
C THR A 118 -3.41 -10.91 7.96
N ILE A 119 -3.85 -10.05 7.03
CA ILE A 119 -3.16 -8.82 6.65
C ILE A 119 -4.12 -7.65 6.86
N ASN A 120 -3.65 -6.63 7.61
CA ASN A 120 -4.40 -5.41 7.83
C ASN A 120 -4.00 -4.37 6.79
N ILE A 121 -4.99 -3.78 6.14
CA ILE A 121 -4.78 -2.80 5.08
C ILE A 121 -5.58 -1.54 5.40
N THR A 122 -4.88 -0.42 5.49
CA THR A 122 -5.50 0.90 5.54
C THR A 122 -5.27 1.60 4.22
N TYR A 123 -6.30 2.16 3.58
CA TYR A 123 -6.14 2.86 2.30
C TYR A 123 -6.95 4.16 2.24
N GLY A 124 -6.55 5.05 1.34
CA GLY A 124 -7.26 6.29 1.06
C GLY A 124 -6.60 7.09 -0.04
N ASP A 125 -7.26 8.13 -0.51
CA ASP A 125 -6.73 9.06 -1.51
C ASP A 125 -5.57 9.86 -0.91
N ALA A 126 -4.45 9.89 -1.62
CA ALA A 126 -3.30 10.68 -1.23
C ALA A 126 -3.57 12.14 -1.58
N TYR A 127 -3.83 12.96 -0.56
CA TYR A 127 -4.10 14.37 -0.74
C TYR A 127 -2.95 15.22 -0.16
N TYR A 128 -2.26 15.95 -1.04
CA TYR A 128 -1.29 16.97 -0.65
C TYR A 128 -1.94 18.35 -0.62
N GLY A 129 -2.81 18.57 0.36
CA GLY A 129 -3.21 19.92 0.74
C GLY A 129 -2.19 20.54 1.67
N GLU A 130 -1.93 21.84 1.49
CA GLU A 130 -1.36 22.61 2.58
C GLU A 130 -2.38 22.59 3.74
N TRP A 131 -1.96 22.05 4.88
CA TRP A 131 -2.63 22.19 6.16
C TRP A 131 -2.38 23.59 6.73
#